data_AF-U2RFK6-F1
#
_entry.id   AF-U2RFK6-F1
#
_cell.length_a   1.000
_cell.length_b   1.000
_cell.length_c   1.000
_cell.angle_alpha   90.00
_cell.angle_beta   90.00
_cell.angle_gamma   90.00
#
_symmetry.space_group_name_H-M   'P 1'
#
loop_
_entity.id
_entity.type
_entity.pdbx_description
1 polymer ?
#
loop_
_entity_poly.entity_id
_entity_poly.type
_entity_poly.pdbx_seq_one_letter_code
_entity_poly.pdbx_strand_id
1 'polypeptide(L)'
;MFSHSTAAALHGLPVPTRTLDRLHVSAPRPARAMRRTGVVGHQLDVVRPVGHDDLPVAEPVESWVELASMLEVDDLVIVGDALLRRMRPISDLPALQEAVDAASGRPGIRRLRQALPLVRPRTDSPMETVLRLAIVRAGLPEPNVNHVIHAADRSYHADLAYPTARIAIEYDSEQHRTDDRQYRVDIDRISSIQDAGWRVVRVNRTHLANGADGAIARIRAALPSRHHNTPLTTGW
;
A
#
# COMPACT_ATOMS: atom_id res chain seq x y z
N MET A 1 -14.76 9.49 19.77
CA MET A 1 -14.31 9.60 18.36
C MET A 1 -13.91 8.21 17.89
N PHE A 2 -14.28 7.79 16.69
CA PHE A 2 -13.74 6.57 16.08
C PHE A 2 -12.25 6.75 15.77
N SER A 3 -11.44 5.73 16.01
CA SER A 3 -9.98 5.81 15.93
C SER A 3 -9.37 4.51 15.41
N HIS A 4 -8.05 4.47 15.24
CA HIS A 4 -7.25 3.31 14.82
C HIS A 4 -7.84 2.65 13.56
N SER A 5 -8.02 1.32 13.59
CA SER A 5 -8.55 0.54 12.46
C SER A 5 -9.96 0.94 12.05
N THR A 6 -10.81 1.36 12.99
CA THR A 6 -12.16 1.82 12.67
C THR A 6 -12.14 3.16 11.92
N ALA A 7 -11.32 4.12 12.37
CA ALA A 7 -11.17 5.37 11.64
C ALA A 7 -10.54 5.17 10.26
N ALA A 8 -9.49 4.37 10.18
CA ALA A 8 -8.85 4.03 8.92
C ALA A 8 -9.83 3.39 7.93
N ALA A 9 -10.66 2.44 8.38
CA ALA A 9 -11.66 1.81 7.53
C ALA A 9 -12.77 2.77 7.07
N LEU A 10 -13.21 3.70 7.94
CA LEU A 10 -14.16 4.75 7.55
C LEU A 10 -13.59 5.65 6.44
N HIS A 11 -12.30 5.99 6.51
CA HIS A 11 -11.60 6.70 5.43
C HIS A 11 -11.29 5.85 4.19
N GLY A 12 -11.75 4.60 4.15
CA GLY A 12 -11.52 3.66 3.05
C GLY A 12 -10.07 3.20 2.92
N LEU A 13 -9.28 3.24 4.01
CA LEU A 13 -7.91 2.75 4.02
C LEU A 13 -7.88 1.21 4.17
N PRO A 14 -6.93 0.53 3.49
CA PRO A 14 -6.83 -0.92 3.49
C PRO A 14 -6.19 -1.43 4.79
N VAL A 15 -7.00 -1.72 5.79
CA VAL A 15 -6.54 -2.37 7.04
C VAL A 15 -6.84 -3.87 7.02
N PRO A 16 -6.03 -4.72 7.68
CA PRO A 16 -6.32 -6.15 7.77
C PRO A 16 -7.68 -6.40 8.43
N THR A 17 -8.49 -7.28 7.84
CA THR A 17 -9.87 -7.57 8.30
C THR A 17 -9.94 -7.98 9.76
N ARG A 18 -8.95 -8.74 10.27
CA ARG A 18 -8.79 -9.09 11.69
C ARG A 18 -8.75 -7.90 12.65
N THR A 19 -8.46 -6.69 12.16
CA THR A 19 -8.47 -5.47 12.99
C THR A 19 -9.84 -4.80 13.08
N LEU A 20 -10.83 -5.34 12.38
CA LEU A 20 -12.20 -4.82 12.32
C LEU A 20 -13.21 -5.68 13.11
N ASP A 21 -12.74 -6.74 13.79
CA ASP A 21 -13.58 -7.59 14.66
C ASP A 21 -14.19 -6.80 15.84
N ARG A 22 -13.60 -5.64 16.18
CA ARG A 22 -14.07 -4.72 17.23
C ARG A 22 -13.97 -3.29 16.74
N LEU A 23 -14.82 -2.42 17.29
CA LEU A 23 -14.77 -0.98 17.03
C LEU A 23 -13.75 -0.32 17.95
N HIS A 24 -12.90 0.52 17.39
CA HIS A 24 -11.89 1.31 18.10
C HIS A 24 -12.39 2.74 18.28
N VAL A 25 -12.42 3.20 19.53
CA VAL A 25 -12.82 4.56 19.89
C VAL A 25 -11.85 5.19 20.87
N SER A 26 -11.54 6.47 20.67
CA SER A 26 -10.70 7.26 21.57
C SER A 26 -11.54 8.31 22.31
N ALA A 27 -11.22 8.51 23.59
CA ALA A 27 -11.72 9.60 24.43
C ALA A 27 -10.55 10.47 24.91
N PRO A 28 -10.73 11.80 25.05
CA PRO A 28 -9.69 12.68 25.58
C PRO A 28 -9.52 12.47 27.09
N ARG A 29 -8.29 12.51 27.61
CA ARG A 29 -8.05 12.54 29.06
C ARG A 29 -8.67 13.80 29.68
N PRO A 30 -9.19 13.73 30.93
CA PRO A 30 -9.22 12.57 31.83
C PRO A 30 -10.43 11.65 31.65
N ALA A 31 -11.24 11.81 30.60
CA ALA A 31 -12.42 10.97 30.38
C ALA A 31 -12.02 9.49 30.28
N ARG A 32 -12.87 8.61 30.82
CA ARG A 32 -12.60 7.16 30.80
C ARG A 32 -12.78 6.62 29.38
N ALA A 33 -11.88 5.74 28.98
CA ALA A 33 -12.07 4.92 27.78
C ALA A 33 -13.40 4.15 27.86
N MET A 34 -14.09 4.04 26.73
CA MET A 34 -15.36 3.31 26.63
C MET A 34 -15.15 1.83 26.99
N ARG A 35 -16.07 1.28 27.80
CA ARG A 35 -16.10 -0.15 28.14
C ARG A 35 -17.43 -0.75 27.69
N ARG A 36 -17.41 -1.39 26.52
CA ARG A 36 -18.57 -2.08 25.95
C ARG A 36 -18.11 -3.31 25.18
N THR A 37 -18.92 -4.38 25.18
CA THR A 37 -18.69 -5.56 24.35
C THR A 37 -18.60 -5.16 22.88
N GLY A 38 -17.61 -5.69 22.15
CA GLY A 38 -17.36 -5.34 20.75
C GLY A 38 -16.62 -4.01 20.55
N VAL A 39 -16.24 -3.29 21.62
CA VAL A 39 -15.51 -2.01 21.55
C VAL A 39 -14.15 -2.14 22.26
N VAL A 40 -13.13 -1.51 21.67
CA VAL A 40 -11.82 -1.24 22.27
C VAL A 40 -11.75 0.27 22.52
N GLY A 41 -11.76 0.66 23.79
CA GLY A 41 -11.65 2.05 24.20
C GLY A 41 -10.19 2.45 24.44
N HIS A 42 -9.79 3.58 23.87
CA HIS A 42 -8.46 4.19 24.00
C HIS A 42 -8.56 5.54 24.73
N GLN A 43 -7.44 6.00 25.26
CA GLN A 43 -7.30 7.34 25.82
C GLN A 43 -6.19 8.09 25.10
N LEU A 44 -6.48 9.33 24.71
CA LEU A 44 -5.52 10.24 24.09
C LEU A 44 -5.48 11.54 24.90
N ASP A 45 -4.34 12.22 24.89
CA ASP A 45 -4.23 13.53 25.55
C ASP A 45 -4.96 14.62 24.75
N VAL A 46 -4.94 14.51 23.42
CA VAL A 46 -5.62 15.41 22.51
C VAL A 46 -6.44 14.59 21.52
N VAL A 47 -7.70 14.98 21.32
CA VAL A 47 -8.60 14.38 20.33
C VAL A 47 -9.07 15.48 19.40
N ARG A 48 -8.74 15.38 18.11
CA ARG A 48 -9.12 16.32 17.06
C ARG A 48 -9.90 15.58 15.97
N PRO A 49 -11.21 15.36 16.16
CA PRO A 49 -12.00 14.63 15.18
C PRO A 49 -12.21 15.48 13.92
N VAL A 50 -12.20 14.81 12.78
CA VAL A 50 -12.78 15.30 11.54
C VAL A 50 -14.17 14.69 11.37
N GLY A 51 -15.07 15.40 10.68
CA GLY A 51 -16.39 14.88 10.35
C GLY A 51 -16.30 13.90 9.18
N HIS A 52 -16.93 12.74 9.34
CA HIS A 52 -17.13 11.77 8.26
C HIS A 52 -18.53 11.18 8.40
N ASP A 53 -19.44 11.51 7.48
CA ASP A 53 -20.87 11.14 7.55
C ASP A 53 -21.50 11.38 8.93
N ASP A 54 -21.31 12.59 9.47
CA ASP A 54 -21.75 13.04 10.81
C ASP A 54 -21.12 12.29 12.01
N LEU A 55 -20.17 11.39 11.76
CA LEU A 55 -19.41 10.71 12.80
C LEU A 55 -18.11 11.46 13.13
N PRO A 56 -17.72 11.56 14.42
CA PRO A 56 -16.41 12.08 14.80
C PRO A 56 -15.35 11.00 14.59
N VAL A 57 -14.46 11.20 13.62
CA VAL A 57 -13.43 10.24 13.21
C VAL A 57 -12.03 10.86 13.34
N ALA A 58 -11.03 10.09 13.75
CA ALA A 58 -9.64 10.54 13.70
C ALA A 58 -9.26 10.95 12.27
N GLU A 59 -8.38 11.93 12.14
CA GLU A 59 -7.84 12.33 10.83
C GLU A 59 -7.09 11.13 10.18
N PRO A 60 -7.13 10.96 8.84
CA PRO A 60 -6.51 9.82 8.16
C PRO A 60 -5.04 9.53 8.51
N VAL A 61 -4.17 10.55 8.52
CA VAL A 61 -2.74 10.41 8.87
C VAL A 61 -2.58 10.08 10.35
N GLU A 62 -3.37 10.72 11.22
CA GLU A 62 -3.40 10.37 12.64
C GLU A 62 -3.83 8.90 12.87
N SER A 63 -4.81 8.42 12.10
CA SER A 63 -5.24 7.02 12.14
C SER A 63 -4.11 6.06 11.74
N TRP A 64 -3.30 6.42 10.74
CA TRP A 64 -2.11 5.65 10.36
C TRP A 64 -1.06 5.62 11.49
N VAL A 65 -0.86 6.73 12.20
CA VAL A 65 0.02 6.75 13.38
C VAL A 65 -0.52 5.87 14.51
N GLU A 66 -1.82 5.93 14.80
CA GLU A 66 -2.49 5.10 15.82
C GLU A 66 -2.37 3.59 15.52
N LEU A 67 -2.47 3.22 14.24
CA LEU A 67 -2.34 1.84 13.78
C LEU A 67 -0.97 1.21 14.07
N ALA A 68 0.07 1.99 14.30
CA ALA A 68 1.41 1.49 14.62
C ALA A 68 1.48 0.63 15.89
N SER A 69 0.51 0.81 16.79
CA SER A 69 0.35 0.02 17.99
C SER A 69 -0.25 -1.38 17.74
N MET A 70 -0.81 -1.61 16.55
CA MET A 70 -1.59 -2.80 16.20
C MET A 70 -1.09 -3.55 14.97
N LEU A 71 -0.40 -2.85 14.08
CA LEU A 71 0.04 -3.35 12.77
C LEU A 71 1.56 -3.57 12.74
N GLU A 72 1.96 -4.54 11.92
CA GLU A 72 3.36 -4.74 11.57
C GLU A 72 3.77 -3.80 10.44
N VAL A 73 5.09 -3.72 10.19
CA VAL A 73 5.67 -2.74 9.25
C VAL A 73 5.01 -2.79 7.88
N ASP A 74 4.78 -3.97 7.30
CA ASP A 74 4.20 -4.12 5.95
C ASP A 74 2.78 -3.58 5.86
N ASP A 75 1.95 -3.90 6.87
CA ASP A 75 0.58 -3.40 6.95
C ASP A 75 0.59 -1.86 7.07
N LEU A 76 1.56 -1.28 7.80
CA LEU A 76 1.74 0.17 7.87
C LEU A 76 2.20 0.77 6.53
N VAL A 77 3.07 0.10 5.78
CA VAL A 77 3.47 0.55 4.44
C VAL A 77 2.26 0.52 3.50
N ILE A 78 1.43 -0.52 3.54
CA ILE A 78 0.21 -0.63 2.73
C ILE A 78 -0.75 0.53 3.01
N VAL A 79 -1.00 0.84 4.29
CA VAL A 79 -1.87 1.96 4.66
C VAL A 79 -1.24 3.30 4.28
N GLY A 80 0.07 3.46 4.46
CA GLY A 80 0.82 4.64 4.05
C GLY A 80 0.77 4.89 2.54
N ASP A 81 1.00 3.86 1.74
CA ASP A 81 0.89 3.88 0.27
C ASP A 81 -0.54 4.30 -0.15
N ALA A 82 -1.57 3.78 0.53
CA ALA A 82 -2.97 4.12 0.23
C ALA A 82 -3.36 5.58 0.57
N LEU A 83 -2.70 6.20 1.55
CA LEU A 83 -2.83 7.63 1.81
C LEU A 83 -2.27 8.46 0.63
N LEU A 84 -1.24 7.94 -0.03
CA LEU A 84 -0.52 8.56 -1.16
C LEU A 84 -0.94 8.02 -2.53
N ARG A 85 -2.10 7.36 -2.62
CA ARG A 85 -2.58 6.67 -3.82
C ARG A 85 -2.62 7.59 -5.04
N ARG A 86 -2.55 7.01 -6.24
CA ARG A 86 -2.45 7.78 -7.50
C ARG A 86 -3.66 8.68 -7.74
N MET A 87 -4.85 8.14 -7.51
CA MET A 87 -6.11 8.82 -7.78
C MET A 87 -6.73 9.32 -6.47
N ARG A 88 -6.90 10.63 -6.33
CA ARG A 88 -7.42 11.28 -5.11
C ARG A 88 -6.59 10.91 -3.85
N PRO A 89 -5.30 11.27 -3.82
CA PRO A 89 -4.49 11.10 -2.61
C PRO A 89 -5.13 11.85 -1.44
N ILE A 90 -5.07 11.24 -0.25
CA ILE A 90 -5.59 11.84 0.99
C ILE A 90 -4.50 12.71 1.65
N SER A 91 -3.23 12.34 1.45
CA SER A 91 -2.07 13.01 2.05
C SER A 91 -0.88 13.00 1.07
N ASP A 92 0.24 13.58 1.50
CA ASP A 92 1.54 13.53 0.84
C ASP A 92 2.64 13.01 1.79
N LEU A 93 3.81 12.69 1.22
CA LEU A 93 4.95 12.16 1.99
C LEU A 93 5.47 13.14 3.06
N PRO A 94 5.57 14.46 2.82
CA PRO A 94 5.91 15.44 3.85
C PRO A 94 4.98 15.37 5.08
N ALA A 95 3.66 15.30 4.89
CA ALA A 95 2.72 15.20 6.00
C ALA A 95 2.88 13.90 6.80
N LEU A 96 3.18 12.78 6.13
CA LEU A 96 3.50 11.52 6.82
C LEU A 96 4.80 11.64 7.64
N GLN A 97 5.82 12.31 7.11
CA GLN A 97 7.08 12.56 7.81
C GLN A 97 6.84 13.43 9.06
N GLU A 98 6.13 14.54 8.92
CA GLU A 98 5.77 15.41 10.05
C GLU A 98 5.00 14.66 11.13
N ALA A 99 4.05 13.80 10.74
CA ALA A 99 3.29 12.98 11.68
C ALA A 99 4.18 11.99 12.45
N VAL A 100 5.15 11.35 11.79
CA VAL A 100 6.10 10.45 12.45
C VAL A 100 7.02 11.21 13.41
N ASP A 101 7.47 12.41 13.05
CA ASP A 101 8.32 13.24 13.89
C ASP A 101 7.56 13.74 15.13
N ALA A 102 6.30 14.14 14.96
CA ALA A 102 5.42 14.55 16.06
C ALA A 102 4.97 13.38 16.96
N ALA A 103 5.05 12.14 16.48
CA ALA A 103 4.60 10.94 17.19
C ALA A 103 5.62 10.36 18.20
N SER A 104 6.66 11.12 18.56
CA SER A 104 7.68 10.67 19.52
C SER A 104 7.06 10.20 20.85
N GLY A 105 7.50 9.05 21.34
CA GLY A 105 6.99 8.45 22.57
C GLY A 105 5.66 7.69 22.44
N ARG A 106 4.99 7.75 21.28
CA ARG A 106 3.75 6.98 21.06
C ARG A 106 4.02 5.49 20.87
N PRO A 107 3.12 4.60 21.32
CA PRO A 107 3.24 3.16 21.06
C PRO A 107 3.37 2.85 19.57
N GLY A 108 4.33 2.01 19.20
CA GLY A 108 4.53 1.60 17.81
C GLY A 108 5.40 2.55 16.96
N ILE A 109 5.89 3.66 17.50
CA ILE A 109 6.70 4.64 16.74
C ILE A 109 7.91 4.04 16.02
N ARG A 110 8.55 3.01 16.59
CA ARG A 110 9.66 2.30 15.95
C ARG A 110 9.24 1.65 14.63
N ARG A 111 8.02 1.09 14.55
CA ARG A 111 7.48 0.50 13.33
C ARG A 111 7.16 1.55 12.28
N LEU A 112 6.63 2.72 12.68
CA LEU A 112 6.40 3.83 11.75
C LEU A 112 7.70 4.33 11.13
N ARG A 113 8.76 4.49 11.95
CA ARG A 113 10.08 4.88 11.46
C ARG A 113 10.70 3.86 10.50
N GLN A 114 10.33 2.58 10.63
CA GLN A 114 10.71 1.54 9.68
C GLN A 114 9.84 1.53 8.42
N ALA A 115 8.54 1.83 8.56
CA ALA A 115 7.58 1.82 7.46
C ALA A 115 7.74 3.04 6.53
N LEU A 116 7.90 4.24 7.09
CA LEU A 116 7.96 5.50 6.35
C LEU A 116 8.93 5.49 5.15
N PRO A 117 10.21 5.05 5.27
CA PRO A 117 11.13 5.02 4.13
C PRO A 117 10.74 4.00 3.04
N LEU A 118 9.84 3.05 3.35
CA LEU A 118 9.32 2.06 2.42
C LEU A 118 8.03 2.51 1.72
N VAL A 119 7.39 3.59 2.20
CA VAL A 119 6.17 4.12 1.60
C VAL A 119 6.47 4.70 0.21
N ARG A 120 5.60 4.43 -0.76
CA ARG A 120 5.67 4.94 -2.12
C ARG A 120 4.33 5.54 -2.53
N PRO A 121 4.35 6.73 -3.16
CA PRO A 121 3.14 7.30 -3.71
C PRO A 121 2.70 6.55 -4.96
N ARG A 122 1.50 6.86 -5.43
CA ARG A 122 0.92 6.41 -6.71
C ARG A 122 0.60 4.92 -6.79
N THR A 123 0.51 4.20 -5.68
CA THR A 123 -0.09 2.84 -5.70
C THR A 123 -1.59 2.93 -5.95
N ASP A 124 -2.14 1.89 -6.58
CA ASP A 124 -3.58 1.75 -6.82
C ASP A 124 -4.20 0.62 -5.98
N SER A 125 -3.39 -0.34 -5.51
CA SER A 125 -3.86 -1.45 -4.67
C SER A 125 -2.85 -1.87 -3.58
N PRO A 126 -3.33 -2.49 -2.48
CA PRO A 126 -2.45 -3.10 -1.48
C PRO A 126 -1.52 -4.17 -2.03
N MET A 127 -1.97 -4.92 -3.05
CA MET A 127 -1.21 -6.04 -3.61
C MET A 127 0.00 -5.57 -4.43
N GLU A 128 -0.06 -4.38 -5.04
CA GLU A 128 1.11 -3.71 -5.63
C GLU A 128 2.19 -3.46 -4.58
N THR A 129 1.81 -2.93 -3.40
CA THR A 129 2.74 -2.71 -2.29
C THR A 129 3.35 -4.02 -1.81
N VAL A 130 2.52 -5.06 -1.61
CA VAL A 130 3.00 -6.39 -1.19
C VAL A 130 4.01 -6.95 -2.18
N LEU A 131 3.70 -6.89 -3.48
CA LEU A 131 4.59 -7.38 -4.53
C LEU A 131 5.88 -6.56 -4.59
N ARG A 132 5.81 -5.23 -4.50
CA ARG A 132 6.98 -4.34 -4.47
C ARG A 132 7.91 -4.66 -3.30
N LEU A 133 7.37 -4.82 -2.10
CA LEU A 133 8.16 -5.18 -0.91
C LEU A 133 8.81 -6.55 -1.06
N ALA A 134 8.10 -7.53 -1.63
CA ALA A 134 8.66 -8.85 -1.92
C ALA A 134 9.84 -8.78 -2.90
N ILE A 135 9.70 -7.98 -3.97
CA ILE A 135 10.75 -7.76 -4.98
C ILE A 135 12.01 -7.18 -4.33
N VAL A 136 11.87 -6.10 -3.55
CA VAL A 136 13.00 -5.44 -2.88
C VAL A 136 13.69 -6.38 -1.88
N ARG A 137 12.92 -7.14 -1.10
CA ARG A 137 13.47 -8.11 -0.13
C ARG A 137 14.19 -9.28 -0.79
N ALA A 138 13.78 -9.66 -2.00
CA ALA A 138 14.45 -10.67 -2.80
C ALA A 138 15.76 -10.18 -3.45
N GLY A 139 16.19 -8.94 -3.15
CA GLY A 139 17.42 -8.33 -3.66
C GLY A 139 17.32 -7.87 -5.13
N LEU A 140 16.10 -7.80 -5.68
CA LEU A 140 15.90 -7.23 -7.01
C LEU A 140 15.82 -5.70 -6.91
N PRO A 141 16.13 -4.96 -8.00
CA PRO A 141 15.93 -3.51 -8.03
C PRO A 141 14.49 -3.14 -7.69
N GLU A 142 14.28 -2.03 -6.97
CA GLU A 142 12.92 -1.53 -6.71
C GLU A 142 12.25 -1.10 -8.02
N PRO A 143 11.06 -1.64 -8.34
CA PRO A 143 10.35 -1.26 -9.56
C PRO A 143 9.64 0.10 -9.42
N ASN A 144 9.44 0.79 -10.53
CA ASN A 144 8.62 1.99 -10.59
C ASN A 144 7.13 1.64 -10.40
N VAL A 145 6.45 2.31 -9.48
CA VAL A 145 5.01 2.15 -9.24
C VAL A 145 4.18 2.91 -10.27
N ASN A 146 3.15 2.28 -10.83
CA ASN A 146 2.19 2.88 -11.77
C ASN A 146 2.85 3.67 -12.89
N HIS A 147 3.89 3.07 -13.49
CA HIS A 147 4.65 3.65 -14.59
C HIS A 147 3.76 3.77 -15.84
N VAL A 148 3.86 4.91 -16.52
CA VAL A 148 3.09 5.16 -17.74
C VAL A 148 3.82 4.56 -18.93
N ILE A 149 3.17 3.63 -19.61
CA ILE A 149 3.60 3.04 -20.86
C ILE A 149 2.83 3.71 -21.98
N HIS A 150 3.55 4.36 -22.90
CA HIS A 150 2.99 4.91 -24.11
C HIS A 150 3.00 3.85 -25.21
N ALA A 151 1.82 3.49 -25.72
CA ALA A 151 1.63 2.46 -26.73
C ALA A 151 0.67 2.99 -27.81
N ALA A 152 1.22 3.21 -29.02
CA ALA A 152 0.52 3.85 -30.13
C ALA A 152 -0.15 5.18 -29.71
N ASP A 153 -1.47 5.27 -29.81
CA ASP A 153 -2.30 6.44 -29.47
C ASP A 153 -2.80 6.45 -28.02
N ARG A 154 -2.40 5.46 -27.20
CA ARG A 154 -2.88 5.26 -25.83
C ARG A 154 -1.76 5.23 -24.81
N SER A 155 -2.13 5.47 -23.55
CA SER A 155 -1.25 5.32 -22.40
C SER A 155 -1.85 4.34 -21.41
N TYR A 156 -1.02 3.42 -20.92
CA TYR A 156 -1.39 2.42 -19.94
C TYR A 156 -0.55 2.60 -18.69
N HIS A 157 -1.13 2.39 -17.50
CA HIS A 157 -0.36 2.30 -16.27
C HIS A 157 -0.02 0.84 -16.02
N ALA A 158 1.25 0.52 -15.82
CA ALA A 158 1.67 -0.78 -15.31
C ALA A 158 1.81 -0.70 -13.80
N ASP A 159 1.19 -1.63 -13.08
CA ASP A 159 1.20 -1.73 -11.60
C ASP A 159 2.61 -1.48 -11.05
N LEU A 160 3.58 -2.26 -11.54
CA LEU A 160 5.01 -2.09 -11.29
C LEU A 160 5.77 -2.22 -12.62
N ALA A 161 6.90 -1.53 -12.76
CA ALA A 161 7.68 -1.59 -14.00
C ALA A 161 9.19 -1.47 -13.79
N TYR A 162 9.94 -2.04 -14.71
CA TYR A 162 11.36 -1.72 -14.96
C TYR A 162 11.49 -1.03 -16.32
N PRO A 163 11.44 0.30 -16.38
CA PRO A 163 11.39 1.03 -17.66
C PRO A 163 12.61 0.78 -18.55
N THR A 164 13.81 0.78 -17.96
CA THR A 164 15.06 0.54 -18.69
C THR A 164 15.11 -0.86 -19.34
N ALA A 165 14.50 -1.85 -18.69
CA ALA A 165 14.40 -3.21 -19.21
C ALA A 165 13.12 -3.46 -20.03
N ARG A 166 12.23 -2.46 -20.16
CA ARG A 166 10.88 -2.57 -20.73
C ARG A 166 10.09 -3.76 -20.19
N ILE A 167 10.06 -3.91 -18.86
CA ILE A 167 9.27 -4.95 -18.18
C ILE A 167 8.11 -4.29 -17.46
N ALA A 168 6.90 -4.71 -17.77
CA ALA A 168 5.68 -4.40 -17.02
C ALA A 168 5.34 -5.61 -16.14
N ILE A 169 5.05 -5.38 -14.86
CA ILE A 169 4.68 -6.41 -13.90
C ILE A 169 3.27 -6.11 -13.44
N GLU A 170 2.34 -7.04 -13.64
CA GLU A 170 0.91 -6.85 -13.40
C GLU A 170 0.42 -7.86 -12.35
N TYR A 171 -0.33 -7.40 -11.35
CA TYR A 171 -0.99 -8.25 -10.39
C TYR A 171 -2.41 -8.60 -10.87
N ASP A 172 -2.58 -9.87 -11.25
CA ASP A 172 -3.84 -10.45 -11.70
C ASP A 172 -4.67 -10.90 -10.49
N SER A 173 -5.66 -10.08 -10.11
CA SER A 173 -6.64 -10.46 -9.10
C SER A 173 -7.67 -11.41 -9.73
N GLU A 174 -7.73 -12.65 -9.22
CA GLU A 174 -8.55 -13.75 -9.80
C GLU A 174 -10.03 -13.40 -9.99
N GLN A 175 -10.53 -12.37 -9.29
CA GLN A 175 -11.91 -11.91 -9.35
C GLN A 175 -12.28 -11.25 -10.69
N HIS A 176 -11.31 -10.74 -11.46
CA HIS A 176 -11.57 -10.07 -12.75
C HIS A 176 -11.88 -11.02 -13.91
N ARG A 177 -11.68 -12.33 -13.76
CA ARG A 177 -11.84 -13.31 -14.86
C ARG A 177 -13.28 -13.71 -15.18
N THR A 178 -14.27 -13.12 -14.49
CA THR A 178 -15.68 -13.51 -14.60
C THR A 178 -16.51 -12.63 -15.55
N ASP A 179 -15.90 -11.58 -16.13
CA ASP A 179 -16.55 -10.69 -17.10
C ASP A 179 -15.85 -10.79 -18.48
N ASP A 180 -16.54 -11.37 -19.47
CA ASP A 180 -16.07 -11.53 -20.85
C ASP A 180 -15.67 -10.20 -21.51
N ARG A 181 -16.30 -9.08 -21.12
CA ARG A 181 -15.97 -7.75 -21.63
C ARG A 181 -14.63 -7.28 -21.08
N GLN A 182 -14.41 -7.43 -19.77
CA GLN A 182 -13.15 -7.09 -19.13
C GLN A 182 -12.00 -7.94 -19.69
N TYR A 183 -12.26 -9.23 -19.94
CA TYR A 183 -11.29 -10.13 -20.54
C TYR A 183 -10.80 -9.65 -21.92
N ARG A 184 -11.70 -9.18 -22.79
CA ARG A 184 -11.33 -8.63 -24.11
C ARG A 184 -10.52 -7.33 -23.99
N VAL A 185 -10.95 -6.41 -23.12
CA VAL A 185 -10.22 -5.16 -22.86
C VAL A 185 -8.80 -5.44 -22.36
N ASP A 186 -8.64 -6.45 -21.50
CA ASP A 186 -7.33 -6.87 -20.99
C ASP A 186 -6.44 -7.48 -22.09
N ILE A 187 -6.99 -8.25 -23.03
CA ILE A 187 -6.23 -8.77 -24.19
C ILE A 187 -5.70 -7.61 -25.03
N ASP A 188 -6.57 -6.66 -25.41
CA ASP A 188 -6.17 -5.53 -26.26
C ASP A 188 -5.14 -4.64 -25.57
N ARG A 189 -5.29 -4.42 -24.25
CA ARG A 189 -4.31 -3.71 -23.41
C ARG A 189 -2.96 -4.42 -23.42
N ILE A 190 -2.94 -5.73 -23.15
CA ILE A 190 -1.69 -6.50 -23.09
C ILE A 190 -1.01 -6.52 -24.46
N SER A 191 -1.76 -6.75 -25.54
CA SER A 191 -1.23 -6.71 -26.91
C SER A 191 -0.59 -5.35 -27.20
N SER A 192 -1.29 -4.26 -26.89
CA SER A 192 -0.76 -2.90 -27.12
C SER A 192 0.55 -2.64 -26.37
N ILE A 193 0.64 -3.08 -25.11
CA ILE A 193 1.87 -2.96 -24.30
C ILE A 193 3.00 -3.79 -24.92
N GLN A 194 2.71 -5.01 -25.36
CA GLN A 194 3.68 -5.90 -26.02
C GLN A 194 4.16 -5.34 -27.37
N ASP A 195 3.26 -4.80 -28.18
CA ASP A 195 3.55 -4.17 -29.47
C ASP A 195 4.43 -2.92 -29.29
N ALA A 196 4.30 -2.23 -28.14
CA ALA A 196 5.21 -1.16 -27.73
C ALA A 196 6.59 -1.66 -27.25
N GLY A 197 6.88 -2.96 -27.36
CA GLY A 197 8.16 -3.58 -27.03
C GLY A 197 8.35 -3.89 -25.55
N TRP A 198 7.27 -3.96 -24.77
CA TRP A 198 7.33 -4.32 -23.36
C TRP A 198 7.07 -5.80 -23.13
N ARG A 199 7.86 -6.40 -22.24
CA ARG A 199 7.57 -7.74 -21.71
C ARG A 199 6.63 -7.60 -20.51
N VAL A 200 5.47 -8.25 -20.59
CA VAL A 200 4.49 -8.30 -19.49
C VAL A 200 4.70 -9.55 -18.63
N VAL A 201 4.90 -9.37 -17.33
CA VAL A 201 5.04 -10.42 -16.32
C VAL A 201 3.81 -10.40 -15.42
N ARG A 202 2.96 -11.42 -15.51
CA ARG A 202 1.77 -11.54 -14.67
C ARG A 202 2.06 -12.33 -13.40
N VAL A 203 1.72 -11.74 -12.27
CA VAL A 203 1.76 -12.32 -10.93
C VAL A 203 0.33 -12.44 -10.43
N ASN A 204 0.01 -13.48 -9.67
CA ASN A 204 -1.32 -13.65 -9.08
C ASN A 204 -1.14 -14.08 -7.61
N ARG A 205 -2.25 -14.35 -6.92
CA ARG A 205 -2.22 -14.80 -5.52
C ARG A 205 -1.39 -16.07 -5.31
N THR A 206 -1.48 -17.06 -6.19
CA THR A 206 -0.70 -18.31 -6.05
C THR A 206 0.80 -18.09 -6.17
N HIS A 207 1.24 -17.11 -6.97
CA HIS A 207 2.66 -16.75 -7.09
C HIS A 207 3.19 -15.97 -5.88
N LEU A 208 2.31 -15.25 -5.18
CA LEU A 208 2.65 -14.53 -3.94
C LEU A 208 2.62 -15.41 -2.69
N ALA A 209 2.09 -16.63 -2.78
CA ALA A 209 2.17 -17.60 -1.69
C ALA A 209 3.62 -17.99 -1.39
N ASN A 210 3.85 -18.61 -0.21
CA ASN A 210 5.16 -19.14 0.21
C ASN A 210 6.30 -18.10 0.08
N GLY A 211 6.10 -16.90 0.61
CA GLY A 211 7.13 -15.84 0.55
C GLY A 211 7.32 -15.22 -0.84
N ALA A 212 6.36 -15.42 -1.75
CA ALA A 212 6.37 -14.91 -3.11
C ALA A 212 7.44 -15.50 -4.06
N ASP A 213 8.04 -16.65 -3.71
CA ASP A 213 9.09 -17.30 -4.52
C ASP A 213 8.71 -17.46 -6.00
N GLY A 214 7.46 -17.85 -6.27
CA GLY A 214 6.95 -17.99 -7.63
C GLY A 214 6.90 -16.68 -8.40
N ALA A 215 6.51 -15.58 -7.74
CA ALA A 215 6.51 -14.25 -8.33
C ALA A 215 7.95 -13.78 -8.61
N ILE A 216 8.84 -13.94 -7.63
CA ILE A 216 10.25 -13.53 -7.74
C ILE A 216 10.96 -14.29 -8.85
N ALA A 217 10.77 -15.61 -8.95
CA ALA A 217 11.38 -16.42 -10.00
C ALA A 217 10.98 -15.95 -11.40
N ARG A 218 9.69 -15.59 -11.60
CA ARG A 218 9.18 -15.05 -12.87
C ARG A 218 9.79 -13.71 -13.22
N ILE A 219 9.84 -12.79 -12.25
CA ILE A 219 10.40 -11.46 -12.45
C ILE A 219 11.91 -11.55 -12.74
N ARG A 220 12.64 -12.39 -12.00
CA ARG A 220 14.07 -12.62 -12.21
C ARG A 220 14.35 -13.21 -13.59
N ALA A 221 13.53 -14.16 -14.06
CA ALA A 221 13.64 -14.70 -15.41
C ALA A 221 13.26 -13.70 -16.53
N ALA A 222 12.62 -12.58 -16.16
CA ALA A 222 12.32 -11.49 -17.07
C ALA A 222 13.44 -10.45 -17.15
N LEU A 223 14.19 -10.28 -16.06
CA LEU A 223 15.29 -9.32 -15.99
C LEU A 223 16.47 -9.75 -16.89
N PRO A 224 17.12 -8.79 -17.57
CA PRO A 224 18.37 -9.07 -18.28
C PRO A 224 19.45 -9.59 -17.31
N SER A 225 20.26 -10.55 -17.75
CA SER A 225 21.28 -11.23 -16.93
C SER A 225 22.30 -10.30 -16.26
N ARG A 226 22.38 -9.03 -16.66
CA ARG A 226 23.33 -8.02 -16.17
C ARG A 226 22.93 -7.31 -14.87
N HIS A 227 21.73 -7.51 -14.32
CA HIS A 227 21.27 -6.81 -13.11
C HIS A 227 21.54 -7.54 -11.78
N HIS A 228 22.41 -8.55 -11.77
CA HIS A 228 22.74 -9.31 -10.56
C HIS A 228 23.65 -8.58 -9.55
N ASN A 229 23.98 -7.30 -9.76
CA ASN A 229 24.80 -6.53 -8.81
C ASN A 229 24.52 -5.03 -8.94
N THR A 230 23.59 -4.52 -8.16
CA THR A 230 23.64 -3.12 -7.73
C THR A 230 23.19 -3.09 -6.27
N PRO A 231 24.10 -2.80 -5.31
CA PRO A 231 23.73 -2.66 -3.92
C PRO A 231 22.70 -1.53 -3.78
N LEU A 232 21.76 -1.70 -2.84
CA LEU A 232 20.89 -0.64 -2.39
C LEU A 232 21.78 0.52 -1.89
N THR A 233 21.93 1.57 -2.69
CA THR A 233 22.39 2.86 -2.18
C THR A 233 21.26 3.43 -1.33
N THR A 234 21.37 3.23 -0.02
CA THR A 234 20.73 4.08 0.98
C THR A 234 21.21 5.52 0.79
N GLY A 235 20.38 6.31 0.11
CA GLY A 235 20.25 7.76 0.26
C GLY A 235 18.76 8.02 0.02
N TRP A 236 17.99 8.59 0.94
CA TRP A 236 18.29 9.64 1.90
C TRP A 236 17.56 9.38 3.22
#